data_AF-A0A151Y0E0-F1
#
_entry.id   AF-A0A151Y0E0-F1
#
_cell.length_a   1.000
_cell.length_b   1.000
_cell.length_c   1.000
_cell.angle_alpha   90.00
_cell.angle_beta   90.00
_cell.angle_gamma   90.00
#
_symmetry.space_group_name_H-M   'P 1'
#
loop_
_entity.id
_entity.type
_entity.pdbx_description
1 polymer ?
#
loop_
_entity_poly.entity_id
_entity_poly.type
_entity_poly.pdbx_seq_one_letter_code
_entity_poly.pdbx_strand_id
1 'polypeptide(L)'
;MNLIMNCTAKYTALLSAGLLLALTACSKAPDGQKVRAEKYATVPEATKALDAESGKIDQLIVQLGQAASEAEQKKLSCEQIPAHYARMLAILEANQHLMTASDQKIQQDFKQLTLEQKRNFESSPLCKL
;
A
#
# COMPACT_ATOMS: atom_id res chain seq x y z
N MET A 1 -34.17 -21.54 9.54
CA MET A 1 -35.40 -21.38 8.73
C MET A 1 -35.72 -19.90 8.59
N ASN A 2 -36.23 -19.57 7.42
CA ASN A 2 -36.45 -18.26 6.84
C ASN A 2 -37.48 -17.37 7.58
N LEU A 3 -37.30 -16.05 7.35
CA LEU A 3 -38.30 -15.01 7.09
C LEU A 3 -39.50 -14.90 8.03
N ILE A 4 -39.66 -13.75 8.69
CA ILE A 4 -40.88 -12.94 8.59
C ILE A 4 -40.52 -11.45 8.55
N MET A 5 -41.07 -10.80 7.54
CA MET A 5 -41.02 -9.39 7.16
C MET A 5 -42.32 -8.70 7.67
N ASN A 6 -42.28 -7.37 7.86
CA ASN A 6 -43.40 -6.43 8.09
C ASN A 6 -44.03 -6.41 9.49
N CYS A 7 -44.51 -5.31 10.07
CA CYS A 7 -44.81 -3.90 9.70
C CYS A 7 -44.82 -3.12 11.05
N THR A 8 -44.63 -1.81 11.18
CA THR A 8 -45.64 -0.77 10.87
C THR A 8 -45.02 0.62 10.99
N ALA A 9 -45.28 1.43 9.98
CA ALA A 9 -44.98 2.85 9.87
C ALA A 9 -45.90 3.72 10.76
N LYS A 10 -45.40 4.89 11.15
CA LYS A 10 -46.24 6.08 11.35
C LYS A 10 -45.92 7.10 10.26
N TYR A 11 -46.98 7.50 9.59
CA TYR A 11 -47.06 8.39 8.43
C TYR A 11 -46.77 9.84 8.79
N THR A 12 -46.06 10.57 7.93
CA THR A 12 -46.61 11.80 7.33
C THR A 12 -45.98 12.02 5.96
N ALA A 13 -46.83 12.10 4.94
CA ALA A 13 -46.49 12.27 3.55
C ALA A 13 -46.25 13.73 3.20
N LEU A 14 -45.25 14.01 2.36
CA LEU A 14 -45.24 15.12 1.40
C LEU A 14 -44.13 14.90 0.35
N LEU A 15 -44.57 14.30 -0.77
CA LEU A 15 -44.20 14.58 -2.16
C LEU A 15 -42.69 14.66 -2.56
N SER A 16 -42.25 13.53 -3.14
CA SER A 16 -41.48 13.44 -4.40
C SER A 16 -40.24 14.32 -4.58
N ALA A 17 -39.08 13.79 -4.19
CA ALA A 17 -37.82 14.05 -4.88
C ALA A 17 -36.81 12.94 -4.57
N GLY A 18 -36.12 12.46 -5.61
CA GLY A 18 -34.73 12.03 -5.50
C GLY A 18 -34.47 10.75 -4.69
N LEU A 19 -34.63 9.64 -5.37
CA LEU A 19 -34.02 8.35 -5.08
C LEU A 19 -32.51 8.49 -4.73
N LEU A 20 -32.10 7.87 -3.62
CA LEU A 20 -30.75 7.33 -3.31
C LEU A 20 -29.55 8.30 -3.32
N LEU A 21 -29.12 8.75 -2.14
CA LEU A 21 -27.69 8.82 -1.85
C LEU A 21 -27.40 8.19 -0.50
N ALA A 22 -26.78 7.02 -0.60
CA ALA A 22 -26.28 6.20 0.48
C ALA A 22 -25.26 6.97 1.35
N LEU A 23 -25.24 6.56 2.60
CA LEU A 23 -24.20 6.82 3.59
C LEU A 23 -22.79 6.72 2.98
N THR A 24 -22.20 7.85 2.60
CA THR A 24 -20.74 7.96 2.50
C THR A 24 -20.22 8.30 3.88
N ALA A 25 -20.14 7.28 4.74
CA ALA A 25 -19.12 7.27 5.76
C ALA A 25 -17.77 7.40 5.01
N CYS A 26 -17.26 8.62 4.90
CA CYS A 26 -15.87 8.86 4.56
C CYS A 26 -15.05 8.28 5.71
N SER A 27 -14.79 6.97 5.64
CA SER A 27 -13.71 6.33 6.36
C SER A 27 -12.44 7.03 5.91
N LYS A 28 -12.00 8.02 6.68
CA LYS A 28 -10.69 8.61 6.56
C LYS A 28 -9.72 7.46 6.83
N ALA A 29 -9.22 6.85 5.75
CA ALA A 29 -8.13 5.90 5.85
C ALA A 29 -7.02 6.62 6.64
N PRO A 30 -6.38 5.96 7.62
CA PRO A 30 -5.35 6.61 8.40
C PRO A 30 -4.29 7.09 7.41
N ASP A 31 -3.98 8.39 7.46
CA ASP A 31 -2.97 9.03 6.64
C ASP A 31 -1.61 8.36 6.95
N GLY A 32 -1.37 7.23 6.30
CA GLY A 32 -0.05 6.63 6.19
C GLY A 32 0.80 7.66 5.49
N GLN A 33 1.75 8.23 6.24
CA GLN A 33 2.72 9.21 5.79
C GLN A 33 3.09 8.95 4.32
N LYS A 34 2.57 9.78 3.40
CA LYS A 34 2.81 9.62 1.97
C LYS A 34 4.30 9.80 1.75
N VAL A 35 5.02 8.69 1.62
CA VAL A 35 6.43 8.69 1.26
C VAL A 35 6.53 9.39 -0.10
N ARG A 36 7.15 10.57 -0.12
CA ARG A 36 7.31 11.37 -1.34
C ARG A 36 8.67 11.04 -1.95
N ALA A 37 8.67 10.55 -3.17
CA ALA A 37 9.90 10.31 -3.93
C ALA A 37 10.21 11.46 -4.89
N GLU A 38 11.46 11.54 -5.31
CA GLU A 38 11.94 12.46 -6.33
C GLU A 38 11.36 12.09 -7.71
N LYS A 39 11.11 13.13 -8.51
CA LYS A 39 10.72 12.99 -9.91
C LYS A 39 11.97 13.17 -10.77
N TYR A 40 12.43 12.10 -11.37
CA TYR A 40 13.64 12.06 -12.19
C TYR A 40 13.37 12.50 -13.63
N ALA A 41 14.44 12.96 -14.30
CA ALA A 41 14.37 13.41 -15.68
C ALA A 41 14.49 12.23 -16.66
N THR A 42 15.16 11.15 -16.25
CA THR A 42 15.48 10.02 -17.14
C THR A 42 15.24 8.66 -16.48
N VAL A 43 14.98 7.64 -17.31
CA VAL A 43 14.80 6.25 -16.85
C VAL A 43 16.01 5.74 -16.07
N PRO A 44 17.28 5.92 -16.50
CA PRO A 44 18.44 5.45 -15.74
C PRO A 44 18.55 6.03 -14.33
N GLU A 45 18.17 7.29 -14.12
CA GLU A 45 18.16 7.90 -12.78
C GLU A 45 17.12 7.26 -11.87
N ALA A 46 15.89 7.05 -12.39
CA ALA A 46 14.83 6.36 -11.66
C ALA A 46 15.20 4.91 -11.35
N THR A 47 15.80 4.20 -12.31
CA THR A 47 16.30 2.82 -12.10
C THR A 47 17.38 2.79 -11.02
N LYS A 48 18.34 3.71 -11.03
CA LYS A 48 19.38 3.79 -10.01
C LYS A 48 18.78 3.99 -8.60
N ALA A 49 17.72 4.80 -8.48
CA ALA A 49 17.03 4.99 -7.22
C ALA A 49 16.30 3.71 -6.76
N LEU A 50 15.63 3.00 -7.67
CA LEU A 50 15.00 1.70 -7.38
C LEU A 50 16.05 0.65 -6.96
N ASP A 51 17.18 0.57 -7.65
CA ASP A 51 18.28 -0.34 -7.32
C ASP A 51 18.88 -0.03 -5.95
N ALA A 52 19.00 1.25 -5.60
CA ALA A 52 19.48 1.65 -4.28
C ALA A 52 18.53 1.18 -3.15
N GLU A 53 17.22 1.32 -3.34
CA GLU A 53 16.24 0.80 -2.37
C GLU A 53 16.25 -0.73 -2.32
N SER A 54 16.35 -1.42 -3.46
CA SER A 54 16.48 -2.88 -3.51
C SER A 54 17.72 -3.36 -2.76
N GLY A 55 18.88 -2.74 -3.01
CA GLY A 55 20.12 -3.09 -2.31
C GLY A 55 20.06 -2.84 -0.81
N LYS A 56 19.28 -1.84 -0.35
CA LYS A 56 19.01 -1.63 1.07
C LYS A 56 18.14 -2.74 1.67
N ILE A 57 17.13 -3.19 0.94
CA ILE A 57 16.29 -4.32 1.36
C ILE A 57 17.14 -5.59 1.51
N ASP A 58 18.01 -5.89 0.54
CA ASP A 58 18.90 -7.05 0.61
C ASP A 58 19.80 -7.01 1.84
N GLN A 59 20.39 -5.85 2.14
CA GLN A 59 21.19 -5.64 3.36
C GLN A 59 20.37 -5.90 4.63
N LEU A 60 19.14 -5.38 4.69
CA LEU A 60 18.27 -5.55 5.85
C LEU A 60 17.78 -6.99 6.02
N ILE A 61 17.57 -7.73 4.93
CA ILE A 61 17.22 -9.16 4.98
C ILE A 61 18.39 -9.97 5.56
N VAL A 62 19.62 -9.68 5.16
CA VAL A 62 20.82 -10.31 5.75
C VAL A 62 20.91 -10.01 7.25
N GLN A 63 20.70 -8.75 7.65
CA GLN A 63 20.67 -8.37 9.07
C GLN A 63 19.54 -9.07 9.83
N LEU A 64 18.37 -9.22 9.23
CA LEU A 64 17.24 -9.93 9.83
C LEU A 64 17.59 -11.40 10.10
N GLY A 65 18.31 -12.05 9.18
CA GLY A 65 18.80 -13.42 9.39
C GLY A 65 19.86 -13.56 10.48
N GLN A 66 20.48 -12.46 10.92
CA GLN A 66 21.51 -12.39 11.95
C GLN A 66 21.02 -11.80 13.28
N ALA A 67 19.78 -11.33 13.33
CA ALA A 67 19.23 -10.59 14.46
C ALA A 67 19.21 -11.45 15.74
N ALA A 68 19.74 -10.90 16.82
CA ALA A 68 19.97 -11.62 18.08
C ALA A 68 18.78 -11.55 19.05
N SER A 69 17.77 -10.73 18.75
CA SER A 69 16.59 -10.54 19.60
C SER A 69 15.31 -10.38 18.79
N GLU A 70 14.17 -10.74 19.39
CA GLU A 70 12.86 -10.53 18.77
C GLU A 70 12.58 -9.04 18.53
N ALA A 71 13.02 -8.15 19.41
CA ALA A 71 12.87 -6.71 19.24
C ALA A 71 13.61 -6.20 17.98
N GLU A 72 14.82 -6.70 17.74
CA GLU A 72 15.59 -6.39 16.53
C GLU A 72 14.92 -6.98 15.29
N GLN A 73 14.47 -8.24 15.35
CA GLN A 73 13.72 -8.87 14.27
C GLN A 73 12.46 -8.08 13.91
N LYS A 74 11.69 -7.63 14.90
CA LYS A 74 10.50 -6.80 14.69
C LYS A 74 10.85 -5.47 14.03
N LYS A 75 11.87 -4.77 14.54
CA LYS A 75 12.30 -3.49 13.95
C LYS A 75 12.73 -3.65 12.49
N LEU A 76 13.45 -4.72 12.15
CA LEU A 76 13.89 -4.97 10.78
C LEU A 76 12.71 -5.39 9.88
N SER A 77 11.95 -6.41 10.31
CA SER A 77 10.87 -7.03 9.53
C SER A 77 9.65 -6.14 9.39
N CYS A 78 9.25 -5.42 10.43
CA CYS A 78 7.95 -4.76 10.49
C CYS A 78 8.02 -3.26 10.18
N GLU A 79 9.20 -2.65 10.32
CA GLU A 79 9.37 -1.20 10.13
C GLU A 79 10.33 -0.91 8.97
N GLN A 80 11.58 -1.37 9.06
CA GLN A 80 12.63 -0.94 8.14
C GLN A 80 12.44 -1.50 6.72
N ILE A 81 12.30 -2.82 6.58
CA ILE A 81 12.13 -3.45 5.27
C ILE A 81 10.85 -2.95 4.56
N PRO A 82 9.66 -2.93 5.21
CA PRO A 82 8.45 -2.37 4.59
C PRO A 82 8.58 -0.90 4.19
N ALA A 83 9.33 -0.08 4.95
CA ALA A 83 9.55 1.32 4.60
C ALA A 83 10.37 1.49 3.31
N HIS A 84 11.34 0.61 3.03
CA HIS A 84 12.06 0.63 1.76
C HIS A 84 11.18 0.19 0.59
N TYR A 85 10.33 -0.82 0.75
CA TYR A 85 9.34 -1.15 -0.29
C TYR A 85 8.35 -0.01 -0.53
N ALA A 86 7.94 0.72 0.52
CA ALA A 86 7.10 1.90 0.37
C ALA A 86 7.80 3.03 -0.42
N ARG A 87 9.12 3.21 -0.23
CA ARG A 87 9.93 4.12 -1.06
C ARG A 87 10.01 3.67 -2.52
N MET A 88 10.20 2.39 -2.80
CA MET A 88 10.16 1.86 -4.18
C MET A 88 8.83 2.19 -4.86
N LEU A 89 7.70 1.95 -4.18
CA LEU A 89 6.37 2.29 -4.70
C LEU A 89 6.23 3.79 -4.98
N ALA A 90 6.73 4.64 -4.07
CA ALA A 90 6.72 6.09 -4.27
C ALA A 90 7.57 6.51 -5.48
N ILE A 91 8.73 5.89 -5.70
CA ILE A 91 9.58 6.14 -6.87
C ILE A 91 8.83 5.74 -8.16
N LEU A 92 8.22 4.56 -8.20
CA LEU A 92 7.43 4.11 -9.35
C LEU A 92 6.29 5.09 -9.66
N GLU A 93 5.57 5.55 -8.63
CA GLU A 93 4.45 6.47 -8.80
C GLU A 93 4.88 7.88 -9.23
N ALA A 94 5.97 8.41 -8.67
CA ALA A 94 6.48 9.73 -9.03
C ALA A 94 7.04 9.78 -10.46
N ASN A 95 7.43 8.64 -11.02
CA ASN A 95 8.18 8.55 -12.27
C ASN A 95 7.41 7.89 -13.43
N GLN A 96 6.09 7.74 -13.31
CA GLN A 96 5.24 7.19 -14.39
C GLN A 96 5.32 7.98 -15.70
N HIS A 97 5.71 9.26 -15.66
CA HIS A 97 5.89 10.09 -16.86
C HIS A 97 7.05 9.64 -17.75
N LEU A 98 7.98 8.83 -17.22
CA LEU A 98 9.10 8.29 -17.97
C LEU A 98 8.73 7.04 -18.77
N MET A 99 7.50 6.54 -18.60
CA MET A 99 7.06 5.27 -19.16
C MET A 99 6.44 5.43 -20.55
N THR A 100 6.76 4.49 -21.44
CA THR A 100 6.02 4.33 -22.69
C THR A 100 4.79 3.43 -22.51
N ALA A 101 3.89 3.42 -23.48
CA ALA A 101 2.74 2.51 -23.46
C ALA A 101 3.16 1.03 -23.44
N SER A 102 4.28 0.68 -24.10
CA SER A 102 4.82 -0.68 -24.08
C SER A 102 5.38 -1.10 -22.71
N ASP A 103 5.82 -0.15 -21.87
CA ASP A 103 6.41 -0.44 -20.56
C ASP A 103 5.34 -0.61 -19.47
N GLN A 104 4.11 -0.19 -19.74
CA GLN A 104 3.07 -0.05 -18.72
C GLN A 104 2.75 -1.37 -18.00
N LYS A 105 2.70 -2.49 -18.74
CA LYS A 105 2.46 -3.81 -18.14
C LYS A 105 3.59 -4.19 -17.19
N ILE A 106 4.84 -4.01 -17.62
CA ILE A 106 6.02 -4.40 -16.84
C ILE A 106 6.04 -3.67 -15.50
N GLN A 107 5.67 -2.39 -15.46
CA GLN A 107 5.64 -1.68 -14.17
C GLN A 107 4.39 -1.92 -13.35
N GLN A 108 3.26 -2.27 -13.95
CA GLN A 108 2.15 -2.78 -13.16
C GLN A 108 2.54 -4.09 -12.47
N ASP A 109 3.19 -5.01 -13.18
CA ASP A 109 3.67 -6.27 -12.62
C ASP A 109 4.71 -6.01 -11.51
N PHE A 110 5.68 -5.11 -11.75
CA PHE A 110 6.68 -4.75 -10.75
C PHE A 110 6.08 -4.06 -9.52
N LYS A 111 5.13 -3.14 -9.72
CA LYS A 111 4.38 -2.49 -8.63
C LYS A 111 3.63 -3.53 -7.79
N GLN A 112 2.98 -4.48 -8.45
CA GLN A 112 2.22 -5.53 -7.77
C GLN A 112 3.14 -6.43 -6.95
N LEU A 113 4.28 -6.85 -7.52
CA LEU A 113 5.29 -7.62 -6.79
C LEU A 113 5.81 -6.83 -5.57
N THR A 114 6.12 -5.54 -5.73
CA THR A 114 6.59 -4.67 -4.65
C THR A 114 5.56 -4.57 -3.52
N LEU A 115 4.27 -4.42 -3.86
CA LEU A 115 3.18 -4.41 -2.88
C LEU A 115 3.03 -5.75 -2.15
N GLU A 116 3.15 -6.86 -2.87
CA GLU A 116 3.06 -8.20 -2.31
C GLU A 116 4.20 -8.45 -1.33
N GLN A 117 5.45 -8.15 -1.70
CA GLN A 117 6.60 -8.30 -0.82
C GLN A 117 6.46 -7.47 0.44
N LYS A 118 6.08 -6.19 0.31
CA LYS A 118 5.79 -5.33 1.47
C LYS A 118 4.75 -5.96 2.41
N ARG A 119 3.65 -6.45 1.85
CA ARG A 119 2.57 -7.07 2.62
C ARG A 119 3.03 -8.35 3.31
N ASN A 120 3.88 -9.15 2.68
CA ASN A 120 4.40 -10.39 3.29
C ASN A 120 5.14 -10.08 4.59
N PHE A 121 5.98 -9.05 4.61
CA PHE A 121 6.64 -8.59 5.83
C PHE A 121 5.65 -8.05 6.87
N GLU A 122 4.72 -7.16 6.48
CA GLU A 122 3.74 -6.55 7.41
C GLU A 122 2.73 -7.57 7.97
N SER A 123 2.46 -8.64 7.25
CA SER A 123 1.51 -9.68 7.66
C SER A 123 2.12 -10.77 8.55
N SER A 124 3.45 -10.75 8.72
CA SER A 124 4.18 -11.69 9.56
C SER A 124 3.62 -11.70 10.99
N PRO A 125 3.49 -12.86 11.66
CA PRO A 125 3.11 -12.93 13.06
C PRO A 125 3.97 -12.05 13.98
N LEU A 126 5.26 -11.88 13.63
CA LEU A 126 6.17 -10.98 14.35
C LEU A 126 5.66 -9.54 14.42
N CYS A 127 4.91 -9.09 13.41
CA CYS A 127 4.43 -7.71 13.31
C CYS A 127 3.04 -7.48 13.90
N LYS A 128 2.38 -8.54 14.41
CA LYS A 128 1.03 -8.49 14.99
C LYS A 128 1.02 -8.56 16.51
N LEU A 129 2.18 -8.82 17.12
CA LEU A 129 2.38 -9.04 18.55
C LEU A 129 2.92 -7.79 19.24
#